data_AF-A0A0G1IUG0-F1
#
_entry.id   AF-A0A0G1IUG0-F1
#
_cell.length_a   1.000
_cell.length_b   1.000
_cell.length_c   1.000
_cell.angle_alpha   90.00
_cell.angle_beta   90.00
_cell.angle_gamma   90.00
#
_symmetry.space_group_name_H-M   'P 1'
#
loop_
_entity.id
_entity.type
_entity.pdbx_description
1 polymer ?
#
loop_
_entity_poly.entity_id
_entity_poly.type
_entity_poly.pdbx_seq_one_letter_code
_entity_poly.pdbx_strand_id
1 'polypeptide(L)'
;MQTVSATNLKIEVNRILRRQGYNLKPDGVFVLKSDGREEKRKVHELAKAERASTSEQFLLDKIPLIQNHLIDGKDLDVAKIEPEIIEIESGSREEVFFRWWNIVWWSLPYEHAYGRQMRFIIWDKYHNAPIGLIGLQSPILSWSARDKHLGIKPEKRDFWVNQSLSAQRIGALPPYNDIRGGKLIALLMTAETIKKRFHKKYKDQKTILLDRKLPSNLLFITTTGAYGKSSVYNRLKFQGEVVSEFIGYTKGSGTFHIPNALYEDLMVYLKKRGIETERGFGNGPSRKMRLIDQALQLLGFANGIIHGIERAVYLFPMVKNLKDVIQLNKKPVWRHRNASEMTQFWKDRWAILHADKDKTYCDFSGDEFIKQTRKDLKKYKQLCKNT
;
A
#
# COMPACT_ATOMS: atom_id res chain seq x y z
N MET A 1 -17.79 -17.88 30.50
CA MET A 1 -17.44 -16.61 29.83
C MET A 1 -16.61 -15.79 30.78
N GLN A 2 -15.30 -15.61 30.53
CA GLN A 2 -14.49 -14.74 31.39
C GLN A 2 -15.05 -13.32 31.33
N THR A 3 -15.30 -12.73 32.49
CA THR A 3 -15.77 -11.35 32.61
C THR A 3 -14.61 -10.43 32.24
N VAL A 4 -14.58 -9.98 30.98
CA VAL A 4 -13.61 -8.98 30.52
C VAL A 4 -13.80 -7.69 31.33
N SER A 5 -12.93 -7.44 32.30
CA SER A 5 -12.99 -6.24 33.14
C SER A 5 -12.38 -5.04 32.40
N ALA A 6 -12.92 -3.84 32.64
CA ALA A 6 -12.39 -2.60 32.06
C ALA A 6 -10.90 -2.40 32.38
N THR A 7 -10.52 -2.74 33.61
CA THR A 7 -9.13 -2.68 34.09
C THR A 7 -8.21 -3.59 33.30
N ASN A 8 -8.62 -4.84 33.06
CA ASN A 8 -7.82 -5.80 32.29
C ASN A 8 -7.66 -5.35 30.84
N LEU A 9 -8.73 -4.87 30.20
CA LEU A 9 -8.67 -4.32 28.85
C LEU A 9 -7.73 -3.12 28.74
N LYS A 10 -7.75 -2.22 29.73
CA LYS A 10 -6.88 -1.06 29.76
C LYS A 10 -5.41 -1.47 29.86
N ILE A 11 -5.09 -2.42 30.74
CA ILE A 11 -3.74 -2.99 30.88
C ILE A 11 -3.31 -3.61 29.55
N GLU A 12 -4.18 -4.39 28.93
CA GLU A 12 -3.89 -5.15 27.72
C GLU A 12 -3.67 -4.23 26.50
N VAL A 13 -4.52 -3.23 26.30
CA VAL A 13 -4.33 -2.19 25.28
C VAL A 13 -2.98 -1.49 25.46
N ASN A 14 -2.66 -1.06 26.67
CA ASN A 14 -1.38 -0.38 26.95
C ASN A 14 -0.19 -1.31 26.69
N ARG A 15 -0.28 -2.59 27.08
CA ARG A 15 0.75 -3.61 26.81
C ARG A 15 1.00 -3.76 25.31
N ILE A 16 -0.06 -3.94 24.52
CA ILE A 16 0.02 -4.13 23.06
C ILE A 16 0.59 -2.91 22.36
N LEU A 17 0.10 -1.70 22.68
CA LEU A 17 0.57 -0.48 22.04
C LEU A 17 2.02 -0.15 22.44
N ARG A 18 2.42 -0.42 23.70
CA ARG A 18 3.83 -0.29 24.12
C ARG A 18 4.77 -1.22 23.36
N ARG A 19 4.32 -2.46 23.11
CA ARG A 19 5.06 -3.44 22.31
C ARG A 19 5.20 -3.03 20.85
N GLN A 20 4.20 -2.33 20.30
CA GLN A 20 4.26 -1.78 18.94
C GLN A 20 5.14 -0.53 18.82
N GLY A 21 5.63 0.04 19.92
CA GLY A 21 6.49 1.23 19.86
C GLY A 21 5.80 2.54 20.23
N TYR A 22 4.67 2.48 20.96
CA TYR A 22 4.04 3.66 21.53
C TYR A 22 4.41 3.84 23.01
N ASN A 23 4.36 5.08 23.48
CA ASN A 23 4.39 5.45 24.89
C ASN A 23 3.06 6.10 25.25
N LEU A 24 2.54 5.76 26.44
CA LEU A 24 1.36 6.43 27.01
C LEU A 24 1.82 7.62 27.85
N LYS A 25 1.35 8.82 27.49
CA LYS A 25 1.59 10.05 28.25
C LYS A 25 0.62 10.17 29.45
N PRO A 26 0.93 11.04 30.44
CA PRO A 26 0.05 11.28 31.60
C PRO A 26 -1.36 11.76 31.23
N ASP A 27 -1.49 12.47 30.11
CA ASP A 27 -2.76 12.95 29.54
C ASP A 27 -3.59 11.85 28.85
N GLY A 28 -3.13 10.60 28.88
CA GLY A 28 -3.82 9.46 28.27
C GLY A 28 -3.59 9.32 26.76
N VAL A 29 -2.69 10.11 26.16
CA VAL A 29 -2.37 10.05 24.72
C VAL A 29 -1.26 9.04 24.45
N PHE A 30 -1.47 8.15 23.48
CA PHE A 30 -0.42 7.33 22.89
C PHE A 30 0.37 8.10 21.84
N VAL A 31 1.71 8.13 21.98
CA VAL A 31 2.63 8.75 21.02
C VAL A 31 3.71 7.75 20.61
N LEU A 32 4.23 7.87 19.38
CA LEU A 32 5.36 7.05 18.94
C LEU A 32 6.59 7.31 19.81
N LYS A 33 7.34 6.26 20.13
CA LYS A 33 8.62 6.36 20.86
C LYS A 33 9.64 7.22 20.12
N SER A 34 9.69 7.12 18.80
CA SER A 34 10.51 7.96 17.94
C SER A 34 9.93 8.04 16.52
N ASP A 35 10.30 9.07 15.77
CA ASP A 35 9.86 9.27 14.38
C ASP A 35 10.74 8.51 13.35
N GLY A 36 11.70 7.71 13.82
CA GLY A 36 12.64 6.98 13.00
C GLY A 36 11.97 5.92 12.11
N ARG A 37 12.54 5.70 10.92
CA ARG A 37 12.03 4.73 9.93
C ARG A 37 11.91 3.31 10.49
N GLU A 38 12.90 2.88 11.28
CA GLU A 38 12.89 1.56 11.91
C GLU A 38 11.82 1.44 12.99
N GLU A 39 11.56 2.50 13.77
CA GLU A 39 10.51 2.46 14.78
C GLU A 39 9.13 2.40 14.14
N LYS A 40 8.89 3.20 13.08
CA LYS A 40 7.67 3.10 12.27
C LYS A 40 7.50 1.71 11.64
N ARG A 41 8.60 1.02 11.30
CA ARG A 41 8.57 -0.35 10.80
C ARG A 41 8.14 -1.33 11.90
N LYS A 42 8.68 -1.19 13.11
CA LYS A 42 8.31 -2.04 14.28
C LYS A 42 6.83 -1.95 14.62
N VAL A 43 6.22 -0.76 14.52
CA VAL A 43 4.76 -0.58 14.70
C VAL A 43 3.94 -1.54 13.84
N HIS A 44 4.43 -1.84 12.64
CA HIS A 44 3.73 -2.71 11.70
C HIS A 44 4.16 -4.19 11.77
N GLU A 45 5.17 -4.56 12.58
CA GLU A 45 5.70 -5.93 12.65
C GLU A 45 4.63 -6.92 13.12
N LEU A 46 3.88 -6.57 14.17
CA LEU A 46 2.82 -7.43 14.70
C LEU A 46 1.70 -7.66 13.66
N ALA A 47 1.27 -6.58 13.01
CA ALA A 47 0.26 -6.67 11.95
C ALA A 47 0.75 -7.51 10.77
N LYS A 48 2.02 -7.39 10.38
CA LYS A 48 2.62 -8.22 9.34
C LYS A 48 2.65 -9.69 9.77
N ALA A 49 3.05 -9.95 11.01
CA ALA A 49 3.13 -11.30 11.56
C ALA A 49 1.76 -11.99 11.55
N GLU A 50 0.70 -11.32 12.02
CA GLU A 50 -0.66 -11.87 11.96
C GLU A 50 -1.06 -12.23 10.53
N ARG A 51 -0.83 -11.32 9.56
CA ARG A 51 -1.17 -11.56 8.15
C ARG A 51 -0.41 -12.75 7.55
N ALA A 52 0.87 -12.86 7.87
CA ALA A 52 1.71 -13.95 7.43
C ALA A 52 1.29 -15.28 8.08
N SER A 53 1.04 -15.29 9.39
CA SER A 53 0.60 -16.47 10.14
C SER A 53 -0.77 -16.98 9.67
N THR A 54 -1.75 -16.09 9.44
CA THR A 54 -3.06 -16.50 8.90
C THR A 54 -2.95 -17.06 7.47
N SER A 55 -1.90 -16.70 6.74
CA SER A 55 -1.67 -17.19 5.37
C SER A 55 -0.59 -18.28 5.30
N GLU A 56 -0.14 -18.84 6.42
CA GLU A 56 1.03 -19.73 6.50
C GLU A 56 0.92 -20.90 5.51
N GLN A 57 -0.20 -21.63 5.54
CA GLN A 57 -0.43 -22.77 4.64
C GLN A 57 -0.35 -22.36 3.17
N PHE A 58 -1.07 -21.29 2.80
CA PHE A 58 -1.03 -20.74 1.44
C PHE A 58 0.40 -20.36 1.02
N LEU A 59 1.18 -19.72 1.90
CA LEU A 59 2.53 -19.30 1.58
C LEU A 59 3.45 -20.50 1.35
N LEU A 60 3.36 -21.52 2.20
CA LEU A 60 4.17 -22.73 2.10
C LEU A 60 3.82 -23.54 0.85
N ASP A 61 2.52 -23.73 0.57
CA ASP A 61 2.03 -24.50 -0.58
C ASP A 61 2.43 -23.89 -1.92
N LYS A 62 2.60 -22.56 -1.97
CA LYS A 62 2.94 -21.85 -3.20
C LYS A 62 4.45 -21.62 -3.38
N ILE A 63 5.30 -22.01 -2.42
CA ILE A 63 6.76 -21.90 -2.58
C ILE A 63 7.27 -22.54 -3.88
N PRO A 64 6.89 -23.76 -4.28
CA PRO A 64 7.39 -24.36 -5.51
C PRO A 64 7.11 -23.49 -6.75
N LEU A 65 5.91 -22.92 -6.82
CA LEU A 65 5.52 -22.02 -7.91
C LEU A 65 6.35 -20.74 -7.92
N ILE A 66 6.59 -20.14 -6.75
CA ILE A 66 7.37 -18.91 -6.62
C ILE A 66 8.84 -19.16 -6.95
N GLN A 67 9.41 -20.24 -6.42
CA GLN A 67 10.82 -20.59 -6.55
C GLN A 67 11.22 -20.84 -8.01
N ASN A 68 10.32 -21.43 -8.82
CA ASN A 68 10.53 -21.61 -10.27
C ASN A 68 10.67 -20.29 -11.05
N HIS A 69 10.32 -19.15 -10.46
CA HIS A 69 10.38 -17.82 -11.07
C HIS A 69 11.19 -16.83 -10.24
N LEU A 70 12.00 -17.33 -9.30
CA LEU A 70 13.07 -16.55 -8.71
C LEU A 70 14.26 -16.59 -9.65
N ILE A 71 14.92 -15.45 -9.78
CA ILE A 71 16.19 -15.33 -10.49
C ILE A 71 17.25 -14.94 -9.46
N ASP A 72 18.34 -15.70 -9.44
CA ASP A 72 19.51 -15.33 -8.66
C ASP A 72 20.12 -14.05 -9.24
N GLY A 73 20.64 -13.20 -8.37
CA GLY A 73 21.19 -11.91 -8.77
C GLY A 73 22.30 -12.01 -9.81
N LYS A 74 23.16 -13.02 -9.68
CA LYS A 74 24.27 -13.31 -10.60
C LYS A 74 23.81 -13.66 -12.02
N ASP A 75 22.60 -14.19 -12.17
CA ASP A 75 22.03 -14.63 -13.45
C ASP A 75 21.17 -13.53 -14.10
N LEU A 76 21.01 -12.38 -13.42
CA LEU A 76 20.27 -11.23 -13.93
C LEU A 76 21.13 -10.39 -14.87
N ASP A 77 20.81 -10.43 -16.17
CA ASP A 77 21.37 -9.53 -17.17
C ASP A 77 20.55 -8.23 -17.24
N VAL A 78 21.02 -7.19 -16.53
CA VAL A 78 20.32 -5.91 -16.41
C VAL A 78 20.02 -5.25 -17.76
N ALA A 79 20.89 -5.43 -18.77
CA ALA A 79 20.68 -4.86 -20.09
C ALA A 79 19.53 -5.53 -20.85
N LYS A 80 19.24 -6.81 -20.56
CA LYS A 80 18.23 -7.61 -21.25
C LYS A 80 16.84 -7.60 -20.60
N ILE A 81 16.70 -6.99 -19.42
CA ILE A 81 15.41 -6.86 -18.72
C ILE A 81 14.31 -6.38 -19.66
N GLU A 82 13.23 -7.15 -19.81
CA GLU A 82 12.15 -6.84 -20.75
C GLU A 82 10.78 -6.83 -20.05
N PRO A 83 10.38 -5.69 -19.47
CA PRO A 83 9.16 -5.60 -18.67
C PRO A 83 7.88 -5.69 -19.52
N GLU A 84 6.97 -6.54 -19.07
CA GLU A 84 5.58 -6.63 -19.55
C GLU A 84 4.61 -6.26 -18.42
N ILE A 85 3.59 -5.45 -18.75
CA ILE A 85 2.54 -5.05 -17.81
C ILE A 85 1.38 -6.04 -17.94
N ILE A 86 1.26 -6.97 -17.01
CA ILE A 86 0.19 -7.99 -17.01
C ILE A 86 -0.89 -7.59 -16.00
N GLU A 87 -2.12 -7.42 -16.47
CA GLU A 87 -3.28 -7.19 -15.61
C GLU A 87 -3.70 -8.50 -14.92
N ILE A 88 -3.90 -8.44 -13.60
CA ILE A 88 -4.19 -9.63 -12.79
C ILE A 88 -5.70 -9.88 -12.77
N GLU A 89 -6.10 -11.02 -13.30
CA GLU A 89 -7.46 -11.53 -13.24
C GLU A 89 -7.70 -12.38 -11.97
N SER A 90 -8.96 -12.51 -11.56
CA SER A 90 -9.32 -13.33 -10.39
C SER A 90 -9.09 -14.80 -10.70
N GLY A 91 -8.48 -15.55 -9.78
CA GLY A 91 -8.13 -16.96 -9.95
C GLY A 91 -6.91 -17.21 -10.84
N SER A 92 -6.30 -16.16 -11.39
CA SER A 92 -5.12 -16.29 -12.25
C SER A 92 -3.87 -16.69 -11.46
N ARG A 93 -2.87 -17.17 -12.20
CA ARG A 93 -1.55 -17.47 -11.65
C ARG A 93 -0.88 -16.22 -11.08
N GLU A 94 -1.06 -15.09 -11.76
CA GLU A 94 -0.49 -13.79 -11.38
C GLU A 94 -1.09 -13.28 -10.08
N GLU A 95 -2.33 -13.65 -9.75
CA GLU A 95 -2.94 -13.37 -8.45
C GLU A 95 -2.21 -14.09 -7.32
N VAL A 96 -1.73 -15.32 -7.55
CA VAL A 96 -0.91 -16.06 -6.58
C VAL A 96 0.39 -15.33 -6.31
N PHE A 97 1.13 -14.95 -7.36
CA PHE A 97 2.36 -14.15 -7.23
C PHE A 97 2.09 -12.84 -6.49
N PHE A 98 1.05 -12.10 -6.90
CA PHE A 98 0.72 -10.82 -6.30
C PHE A 98 0.42 -10.95 -4.81
N ARG A 99 -0.41 -11.93 -4.41
CA ARG A 99 -0.74 -12.16 -2.99
C ARG A 99 0.47 -12.62 -2.19
N TRP A 100 1.22 -13.59 -2.69
CA TRP A 100 2.37 -14.17 -2.00
C TRP A 100 3.43 -13.10 -1.71
N TRP A 101 3.85 -12.36 -2.73
CA TRP A 101 4.85 -11.31 -2.60
C TRP A 101 4.37 -10.15 -1.70
N ASN A 102 3.08 -9.78 -1.77
CA ASN A 102 2.53 -8.76 -0.89
C ASN A 102 2.63 -9.10 0.61
N ILE A 103 2.54 -10.37 0.96
CA ILE A 103 2.61 -10.84 2.35
C ILE A 103 4.07 -10.95 2.82
N VAL A 104 4.96 -11.48 1.98
CA VAL A 104 6.34 -11.80 2.38
C VAL A 104 7.27 -10.59 2.32
N TRP A 105 7.25 -9.84 1.21
CA TRP A 105 8.36 -8.93 0.87
C TRP A 105 8.32 -7.60 1.61
N TRP A 106 7.19 -6.89 1.58
CA TRP A 106 7.15 -5.56 2.18
C TRP A 106 6.99 -5.61 3.69
N SER A 107 7.48 -4.57 4.37
CA SER A 107 7.30 -4.41 5.81
C SER A 107 5.91 -3.88 6.19
N LEU A 108 5.26 -3.12 5.31
CA LEU A 108 3.87 -2.73 5.51
C LEU A 108 2.95 -3.93 5.24
N PRO A 109 2.07 -4.30 6.19
CA PRO A 109 1.16 -5.42 6.03
C PRO A 109 0.29 -5.21 4.80
N TYR A 110 0.01 -6.31 4.10
CA TYR A 110 -0.94 -6.28 3.00
C TYR A 110 -2.36 -6.25 3.55
N GLU A 111 -3.14 -5.28 3.08
CA GLU A 111 -4.55 -5.13 3.40
C GLU A 111 -5.38 -5.28 2.12
N HIS A 112 -6.57 -5.86 2.26
CA HIS A 112 -7.51 -5.92 1.15
C HIS A 112 -7.85 -4.51 0.67
N ALA A 113 -7.78 -4.32 -0.63
CA ALA A 113 -8.21 -3.09 -1.25
C ALA A 113 -9.74 -2.95 -1.15
N TYR A 114 -10.24 -1.71 -1.25
CA TYR A 114 -11.67 -1.42 -1.22
C TYR A 114 -12.11 -0.65 -2.47
N GLY A 115 -13.36 -0.83 -2.87
CA GLY A 115 -13.94 -0.16 -4.02
C GLY A 115 -13.34 -0.62 -5.35
N ARG A 116 -13.01 0.33 -6.23
CA ARG A 116 -12.42 0.05 -7.54
C ARG A 116 -11.02 -0.50 -7.37
N GLN A 117 -10.65 -1.52 -8.13
CA GLN A 117 -9.35 -2.17 -8.00
C GLN A 117 -8.78 -2.52 -9.36
N MET A 118 -7.47 -2.29 -9.52
CA MET A 118 -6.69 -2.76 -10.65
C MET A 118 -5.34 -3.23 -10.12
N ARG A 119 -4.96 -4.45 -10.45
CA ARG A 119 -3.74 -5.09 -9.97
C ARG A 119 -2.92 -5.50 -11.18
N PHE A 120 -1.62 -5.25 -11.12
CA PHE A 120 -0.70 -5.61 -12.17
C PHE A 120 0.54 -6.26 -11.57
N ILE A 121 1.06 -7.24 -12.29
CA ILE A 121 2.42 -7.73 -12.13
C ILE A 121 3.23 -7.22 -13.31
N ILE A 122 4.42 -6.71 -13.01
CA ILE A 122 5.40 -6.36 -14.02
C ILE A 122 6.32 -7.57 -14.16
N TRP A 123 6.27 -8.22 -15.31
CA TRP A 123 6.97 -9.47 -15.57
C TRP A 123 8.16 -9.23 -16.48
N ASP A 124 9.32 -9.78 -16.17
CA ASP A 124 10.47 -9.78 -17.08
C ASP A 124 10.31 -10.95 -18.04
N LYS A 125 10.05 -10.66 -19.32
CA LYS A 125 9.90 -11.71 -20.34
C LYS A 125 11.20 -12.44 -20.61
N TYR A 126 12.33 -11.73 -20.56
CA TYR A 126 13.63 -12.32 -20.87
C TYR A 126 14.07 -13.28 -19.76
N HIS A 127 13.98 -12.85 -18.50
CA HIS A 127 14.39 -13.65 -17.35
C HIS A 127 13.28 -14.56 -16.79
N ASN A 128 12.04 -14.42 -17.30
CA ASN A 128 10.87 -15.15 -16.83
C ASN A 128 10.62 -15.01 -15.32
N ALA A 129 10.75 -13.80 -14.79
CA ALA A 129 10.68 -13.51 -13.36
C ALA A 129 9.90 -12.21 -13.08
N PRO A 130 9.24 -12.06 -11.92
CA PRO A 130 8.47 -10.87 -11.61
C PRO A 130 9.39 -9.72 -11.16
N ILE A 131 9.32 -8.58 -11.86
CA ILE A 131 10.09 -7.36 -11.55
C ILE A 131 9.45 -6.62 -10.38
N GLY A 132 8.12 -6.54 -10.34
CA GLY A 132 7.43 -5.69 -9.38
C GLY A 132 5.92 -5.74 -9.46
N LEU A 133 5.27 -5.13 -8.48
CA LEU A 133 3.81 -5.12 -8.36
C LEU A 133 3.25 -3.71 -8.37
N ILE A 134 2.08 -3.55 -8.98
CA ILE A 134 1.25 -2.34 -8.92
C ILE A 134 -0.14 -2.73 -8.43
N GLY A 135 -0.52 -2.24 -7.25
CA GLY A 135 -1.86 -2.37 -6.69
C GLY A 135 -2.53 -1.01 -6.61
N LEU A 136 -3.54 -0.79 -7.47
CA LEU A 136 -4.33 0.43 -7.51
C LEU A 136 -5.72 0.17 -6.93
N GLN A 137 -6.21 1.14 -6.15
CA GLN A 137 -7.53 1.07 -5.54
C GLN A 137 -8.26 2.43 -5.56
N SER A 138 -9.53 2.43 -5.16
CA SER A 138 -10.25 3.68 -4.90
C SER A 138 -9.46 4.55 -3.91
N PRO A 139 -9.25 5.83 -4.23
CA PRO A 139 -8.55 6.75 -3.33
C PRO A 139 -9.41 7.09 -2.12
N ILE A 140 -8.75 7.54 -1.04
CA ILE A 140 -9.45 8.13 0.11
C ILE A 140 -10.26 9.33 -0.41
N LEU A 141 -11.58 9.32 -0.16
CA LEU A 141 -12.46 10.34 -0.70
C LEU A 141 -12.08 11.72 -0.19
N SER A 142 -12.01 11.91 1.13
CA SER A 142 -11.61 13.17 1.76
C SER A 142 -10.13 13.12 2.15
N TRP A 143 -9.27 13.82 1.40
CA TRP A 143 -7.83 13.84 1.68
C TRP A 143 -7.24 15.23 1.47
N SER A 144 -6.95 15.91 2.59
CA SER A 144 -6.59 17.32 2.61
C SER A 144 -5.34 17.66 1.78
N ALA A 145 -4.30 16.83 1.80
CA ALA A 145 -3.07 17.07 1.04
C ALA A 145 -3.37 17.17 -0.48
N ARG A 146 -4.14 16.22 -1.01
CA ARG A 146 -4.57 16.22 -2.42
C ARG A 146 -5.54 17.36 -2.70
N ASP A 147 -6.59 17.49 -1.89
CA ASP A 147 -7.67 18.43 -2.18
C ASP A 147 -7.16 19.88 -2.18
N LYS A 148 -6.28 20.24 -1.23
CA LYS A 148 -5.64 21.57 -1.20
C LYS A 148 -4.70 21.78 -2.39
N HIS A 149 -3.85 20.79 -2.73
CA HIS A 149 -2.90 20.91 -3.85
C HIS A 149 -3.61 21.12 -5.20
N LEU A 150 -4.72 20.42 -5.41
CA LEU A 150 -5.49 20.44 -6.65
C LEU A 150 -6.61 21.49 -6.67
N GLY A 151 -6.93 22.10 -5.53
CA GLY A 151 -8.07 23.02 -5.41
C GLY A 151 -9.42 22.32 -5.57
N ILE A 152 -9.54 21.06 -5.14
CA ILE A 152 -10.79 20.30 -5.20
C ILE A 152 -11.73 20.82 -4.12
N LYS A 153 -12.87 21.38 -4.54
CA LYS A 153 -13.91 21.83 -3.60
C LYS A 153 -14.70 20.64 -3.04
N PRO A 154 -15.11 20.66 -1.75
CA PRO A 154 -15.83 19.55 -1.11
C PRO A 154 -17.04 19.03 -1.89
N GLU A 155 -17.82 19.93 -2.48
CA GLU A 155 -19.05 19.65 -3.22
C GLU A 155 -18.83 18.96 -4.58
N LYS A 156 -17.61 19.04 -5.15
CA LYS A 156 -17.22 18.36 -6.40
C LYS A 156 -16.22 17.23 -6.18
N ARG A 157 -15.91 16.92 -4.92
CA ARG A 157 -14.85 15.98 -4.54
C ARG A 157 -15.09 14.61 -5.12
N ASP A 158 -16.31 14.08 -5.00
CA ASP A 158 -16.61 12.73 -5.46
C ASP A 158 -16.46 12.60 -7.00
N PHE A 159 -16.88 13.62 -7.76
CA PHE A 159 -16.73 13.65 -9.21
C PHE A 159 -15.26 13.59 -9.66
N TRP A 160 -14.40 14.42 -9.08
CA TRP A 160 -12.98 14.48 -9.47
C TRP A 160 -12.17 13.31 -8.93
N VAL A 161 -12.43 12.91 -7.69
CA VAL A 161 -11.70 11.82 -7.04
C VAL A 161 -12.03 10.47 -7.69
N ASN A 162 -13.26 10.28 -8.19
CA ASN A 162 -13.59 9.08 -8.96
C ASN A 162 -12.88 9.01 -10.33
N GLN A 163 -12.29 10.09 -10.83
CA GLN A 163 -11.43 10.10 -12.02
C GLN A 163 -9.94 9.90 -11.67
N SER A 164 -9.67 9.28 -10.53
CA SER A 164 -8.32 8.95 -10.05
C SER A 164 -8.28 7.59 -9.36
N LEU A 165 -7.06 7.09 -9.11
CA LEU A 165 -6.81 5.92 -8.28
C LEU A 165 -5.75 6.24 -7.22
N SER A 166 -5.73 5.48 -6.13
CA SER A 166 -4.62 5.48 -5.18
C SER A 166 -3.83 4.20 -5.32
N ALA A 167 -2.52 4.30 -5.48
CA ALA A 167 -1.65 3.15 -5.48
C ALA A 167 -1.33 2.75 -4.04
N GLN A 168 -1.91 1.62 -3.63
CA GLN A 168 -1.67 0.99 -2.33
C GLN A 168 -0.34 0.24 -2.32
N ARG A 169 0.03 -0.36 -3.46
CA ARG A 169 1.29 -1.07 -3.64
C ARG A 169 1.97 -0.61 -4.91
N ILE A 170 3.22 -0.17 -4.76
CA ILE A 170 4.16 0.07 -5.86
C ILE A 170 5.53 -0.34 -5.33
N GLY A 171 6.14 -1.34 -5.94
CA GLY A 171 7.48 -1.73 -5.54
C GLY A 171 8.05 -2.81 -6.43
N ALA A 172 9.38 -2.81 -6.54
CA ALA A 172 10.12 -3.89 -7.15
C ALA A 172 10.35 -5.02 -6.15
N LEU A 173 10.51 -6.22 -6.70
CA LEU A 173 10.85 -7.46 -6.03
C LEU A 173 12.36 -7.72 -6.19
N PRO A 174 12.96 -8.57 -5.35
CA PRO A 174 14.36 -8.95 -5.56
C PRO A 174 14.53 -9.84 -6.78
N PRO A 175 15.69 -9.77 -7.46
CA PRO A 175 16.82 -8.84 -7.22
C PRO A 175 16.60 -7.42 -7.79
N TYR A 176 15.51 -7.18 -8.52
CA TYR A 176 15.24 -5.91 -9.22
C TYR A 176 15.17 -4.68 -8.30
N ASN A 177 14.84 -4.82 -7.01
CA ASN A 177 14.82 -3.68 -6.09
C ASN A 177 16.18 -3.01 -5.94
N ASP A 178 17.26 -3.77 -6.04
CA ASP A 178 18.61 -3.27 -5.82
C ASP A 178 19.13 -2.51 -7.04
N ILE A 179 18.68 -2.86 -8.25
CA ILE A 179 18.97 -2.11 -9.48
C ILE A 179 17.97 -0.98 -9.77
N ARG A 180 17.43 -0.34 -8.71
CA ARG A 180 16.44 0.76 -8.80
C ARG A 180 15.14 0.38 -9.52
N GLY A 181 14.76 -0.89 -9.55
CA GLY A 181 13.51 -1.36 -10.17
C GLY A 181 12.28 -0.64 -9.63
N GLY A 182 12.29 -0.19 -8.37
CA GLY A 182 11.16 0.59 -7.82
C GLY A 182 10.80 1.82 -8.67
N LYS A 183 11.80 2.49 -9.28
CA LYS A 183 11.57 3.63 -10.18
C LYS A 183 10.92 3.19 -11.48
N LEU A 184 11.32 2.05 -12.04
CA LEU A 184 10.67 1.45 -13.21
C LEU A 184 9.19 1.19 -12.93
N ILE A 185 8.86 0.53 -11.81
CA ILE A 185 7.47 0.24 -11.44
C ILE A 185 6.65 1.54 -11.28
N ALA A 186 7.24 2.58 -10.69
CA ALA A 186 6.59 3.89 -10.58
C ALA A 186 6.39 4.60 -11.93
N LEU A 187 7.33 4.47 -12.88
CA LEU A 187 7.16 4.97 -14.24
C LEU A 187 6.04 4.21 -14.98
N LEU A 188 6.12 2.87 -14.99
CA LEU A 188 5.17 1.99 -15.71
C LEU A 188 3.73 2.12 -15.19
N MET A 189 3.55 2.44 -13.90
CA MET A 189 2.23 2.79 -13.34
C MET A 189 1.55 3.96 -14.08
N THR A 190 2.35 4.83 -14.70
CA THR A 190 1.86 5.98 -15.46
C THR A 190 1.87 5.76 -16.98
N ALA A 191 2.14 4.54 -17.44
CA ALA A 191 2.15 4.19 -18.86
C ALA A 191 0.74 4.23 -19.47
N GLU A 192 0.69 4.36 -20.79
CA GLU A 192 -0.58 4.36 -21.53
C GLU A 192 -1.40 3.10 -21.33
N THR A 193 -0.74 1.95 -21.20
CA THR A 193 -1.40 0.66 -20.95
C THR A 193 -2.32 0.74 -19.73
N ILE A 194 -1.85 1.35 -18.62
CA ILE A 194 -2.64 1.50 -17.39
C ILE A 194 -3.88 2.38 -17.63
N LYS A 195 -3.74 3.50 -18.36
CA LYS A 195 -4.87 4.37 -18.74
C LYS A 195 -5.90 3.61 -19.59
N LYS A 196 -5.42 2.87 -20.60
CA LYS A 196 -6.28 2.09 -21.51
C LYS A 196 -7.06 1.01 -20.75
N ARG A 197 -6.41 0.29 -19.82
CA ARG A 197 -7.08 -0.70 -18.95
C ARG A 197 -8.12 -0.05 -18.04
N PHE A 198 -7.80 1.10 -17.44
CA PHE A 198 -8.75 1.85 -16.60
C PHE A 198 -9.99 2.27 -17.40
N HIS A 199 -9.78 2.85 -18.57
CA HIS A 199 -10.86 3.27 -19.46
C HIS A 199 -11.74 2.07 -19.84
N LYS A 200 -11.14 0.97 -20.32
CA LYS A 200 -11.86 -0.25 -20.70
C LYS A 200 -12.71 -0.80 -19.55
N LYS A 201 -12.16 -0.83 -18.33
CA LYS A 201 -12.81 -1.41 -17.15
C LYS A 201 -13.99 -0.56 -16.64
N TYR A 202 -13.89 0.77 -16.74
CA TYR A 202 -14.85 1.67 -16.09
C TYR A 202 -15.71 2.51 -17.05
N LYS A 203 -15.50 2.44 -18.37
CA LYS A 203 -16.23 3.29 -19.34
C LYS A 203 -17.75 3.19 -19.31
N ASP A 204 -18.31 2.06 -18.91
CA ASP A 204 -19.76 1.82 -18.93
C ASP A 204 -20.36 1.60 -17.53
N GLN A 205 -19.56 1.90 -16.49
CA GLN A 205 -19.97 1.72 -15.10
C GLN A 205 -20.75 2.95 -14.60
N LYS A 206 -21.83 2.70 -13.85
CA LYS A 206 -22.56 3.71 -13.09
C LYS A 206 -22.15 3.71 -11.62
N THR A 207 -22.23 4.86 -10.96
CA THR A 207 -22.01 4.95 -9.52
C THR A 207 -23.14 4.28 -8.75
N ILE A 208 -22.84 3.51 -7.72
CA ILE A 208 -23.86 2.81 -6.90
C ILE A 208 -24.82 3.80 -6.21
N LEU A 209 -24.30 4.89 -5.65
CA LEU A 209 -25.09 5.79 -4.79
C LEU A 209 -25.94 6.82 -5.57
N LEU A 210 -25.44 7.31 -6.70
CA LEU A 210 -26.07 8.41 -7.46
C LEU A 210 -26.60 7.97 -8.83
N ASP A 211 -26.50 6.68 -9.16
CA ASP A 211 -26.82 6.08 -10.47
C ASP A 211 -26.36 6.87 -11.71
N ARG A 212 -25.21 7.57 -11.60
CA ARG A 212 -24.68 8.41 -12.68
C ARG A 212 -23.49 7.77 -13.37
N LYS A 213 -23.35 8.01 -14.66
CA LYS A 213 -22.15 7.67 -15.44
C LYS A 213 -21.09 8.74 -15.19
N LEU A 214 -19.90 8.33 -14.77
CA LEU A 214 -18.75 9.22 -14.63
C LEU A 214 -17.79 9.04 -15.81
N PRO A 215 -17.02 10.08 -16.19
CA PRO A 215 -15.97 9.90 -17.19
C PRO A 215 -14.95 8.87 -16.71
N SER A 216 -14.60 7.90 -17.54
CA SER A 216 -13.57 6.90 -17.26
C SER A 216 -12.17 7.41 -17.61
N ASN A 217 -11.89 8.64 -17.22
CA ASN A 217 -10.59 9.30 -17.37
C ASN A 217 -9.75 9.04 -16.13
N LEU A 218 -8.58 8.41 -16.27
CA LEU A 218 -7.60 8.31 -15.18
C LEU A 218 -6.73 9.57 -15.17
N LEU A 219 -7.19 10.63 -14.51
CA LEU A 219 -6.53 11.96 -14.52
C LEU A 219 -5.23 11.98 -13.70
N PHE A 220 -5.20 11.25 -12.59
CA PHE A 220 -4.03 11.18 -11.72
C PHE A 220 -4.05 9.91 -10.86
N ILE A 221 -2.87 9.55 -10.35
CA ILE A 221 -2.72 8.53 -9.32
C ILE A 221 -2.07 9.17 -8.10
N THR A 222 -2.53 8.84 -6.89
CA THR A 222 -1.85 9.24 -5.65
C THR A 222 -1.21 8.04 -4.97
N THR A 223 -0.15 8.24 -4.21
CA THR A 223 0.38 7.22 -3.30
C THR A 223 0.99 7.85 -2.06
N THR A 224 1.34 7.02 -1.07
CA THR A 224 2.04 7.45 0.14
C THR A 224 3.36 6.73 0.26
N GLY A 225 4.41 7.44 0.66
CA GLY A 225 5.62 6.78 1.15
C GLY A 225 5.34 6.07 2.48
N ALA A 226 5.85 4.83 2.62
CA ALA A 226 5.54 3.98 3.77
C ALA A 226 5.95 4.61 5.11
N TYR A 227 7.13 5.24 5.15
CA TYR A 227 7.78 5.74 6.37
C TYR A 227 8.36 7.15 6.17
N GLY A 228 7.65 8.00 5.43
CA GLY A 228 8.13 9.33 5.03
C GLY A 228 8.46 9.40 3.54
N LYS A 229 9.40 10.28 3.16
CA LYS A 229 9.76 10.48 1.74
C LYS A 229 10.43 9.23 1.16
N SER A 230 10.03 8.87 -0.05
CA SER A 230 10.56 7.71 -0.78
C SER A 230 11.48 8.15 -1.91
N SER A 231 12.69 7.58 -1.97
CA SER A 231 13.63 7.78 -3.09
C SER A 231 13.09 7.27 -4.43
N VAL A 232 12.07 6.41 -4.41
CA VAL A 232 11.39 5.90 -5.61
C VAL A 232 10.61 7.01 -6.31
N TYR A 233 9.92 7.86 -5.55
CA TYR A 233 9.00 8.87 -6.10
C TYR A 233 9.63 10.26 -6.12
N ASN A 234 10.60 10.53 -5.23
CA ASN A 234 11.29 11.81 -5.18
C ASN A 234 11.99 12.14 -6.50
N ARG A 235 11.67 13.32 -7.06
CA ARG A 235 12.28 13.86 -8.29
C ARG A 235 12.18 12.90 -9.48
N LEU A 236 11.14 12.05 -9.51
CA LEU A 236 10.92 11.14 -10.62
C LEU A 236 10.53 11.93 -11.88
N LYS A 237 11.37 11.84 -12.91
CA LYS A 237 11.17 12.47 -14.22
C LYS A 237 11.30 11.44 -15.33
N PHE A 238 10.64 11.71 -16.46
CA PHE A 238 10.77 10.96 -17.70
C PHE A 238 10.87 11.98 -18.84
N GLN A 239 11.95 11.92 -19.62
CA GLN A 239 12.21 12.86 -20.74
C GLN A 239 12.04 14.34 -20.35
N GLY A 240 12.59 14.74 -19.19
CA GLY A 240 12.51 16.11 -18.66
C GLY A 240 11.19 16.46 -17.95
N GLU A 241 10.11 15.72 -18.20
CA GLU A 241 8.82 15.95 -17.55
C GLU A 241 8.74 15.34 -16.15
N VAL A 242 8.10 16.05 -15.22
CA VAL A 242 7.84 15.56 -13.85
C VAL A 242 6.80 14.44 -13.90
N VAL A 243 7.15 13.24 -13.43
CA VAL A 243 6.23 12.09 -13.33
C VAL A 243 5.57 12.03 -11.96
N SER A 244 6.29 12.40 -10.89
CA SER A 244 5.80 12.41 -9.52
C SER A 244 6.05 13.74 -8.84
N GLU A 245 5.03 14.27 -8.19
CA GLU A 245 5.05 15.49 -7.38
C GLU A 245 4.87 15.13 -5.91
N PHE A 246 5.73 15.64 -5.04
CA PHE A 246 5.48 15.61 -3.60
C PHE A 246 4.50 16.71 -3.23
N ILE A 247 3.37 16.36 -2.58
CA ILE A 247 2.26 17.28 -2.33
C ILE A 247 1.94 17.47 -0.83
N GLY A 248 2.84 17.06 0.06
CA GLY A 248 2.72 17.23 1.51
C GLY A 248 2.72 15.93 2.30
N TYR A 249 2.23 15.97 3.53
CA TYR A 249 2.19 14.84 4.46
C TYR A 249 0.75 14.51 4.88
N THR A 250 0.51 13.24 5.21
CA THR A 250 -0.67 12.86 5.99
C THR A 250 -0.49 13.23 7.46
N LYS A 251 -1.59 13.34 8.21
CA LYS A 251 -1.57 13.61 9.67
C LYS A 251 -1.52 12.34 10.54
N GLY A 252 -1.29 11.17 9.96
CA GLY A 252 -1.28 9.90 10.70
C GLY A 252 -2.60 9.54 11.39
N SER A 253 -3.73 9.74 10.69
CA SER A 253 -5.07 9.34 11.16
C SER A 253 -5.44 7.95 10.64
N GLY A 254 -5.80 7.06 11.55
CA GLY A 254 -6.15 5.65 11.33
C GLY A 254 -6.18 4.89 12.66
N THR A 255 -6.62 3.64 12.66
CA THR A 255 -6.59 2.83 13.89
C THR A 255 -5.19 2.40 14.24
N PHE A 256 -4.88 2.32 15.53
CA PHE A 256 -3.80 1.44 15.98
C PHE A 256 -4.05 0.00 15.51
N HIS A 257 -2.98 -0.78 15.39
CA HIS A 257 -3.15 -2.21 15.17
C HIS A 257 -3.62 -2.84 16.49
N ILE A 258 -4.86 -3.32 16.51
CA ILE A 258 -5.42 -4.08 17.62
C ILE A 258 -5.54 -5.54 17.16
N PRO A 259 -4.84 -6.49 17.81
CA PRO A 259 -4.95 -7.92 17.53
C PRO A 259 -6.40 -8.39 17.57
N ASN A 260 -6.74 -9.43 16.81
CA ASN A 260 -8.14 -9.85 16.68
C ASN A 260 -8.77 -10.25 18.03
N ALA A 261 -8.04 -10.96 18.89
CA ALA A 261 -8.52 -11.36 20.21
C ALA A 261 -8.87 -10.14 21.09
N LEU A 262 -7.94 -9.19 21.21
CA LEU A 262 -8.20 -7.94 21.94
C LEU A 262 -9.35 -7.15 21.31
N TYR A 263 -9.45 -7.13 19.97
CA TYR A 263 -10.55 -6.47 19.30
C TYR A 263 -11.91 -7.09 19.67
N GLU A 264 -12.02 -8.42 19.71
CA GLU A 264 -13.24 -9.13 20.13
C GLU A 264 -13.62 -8.81 21.57
N ASP A 265 -12.64 -8.78 22.48
CA ASP A 265 -12.86 -8.39 23.87
C ASP A 265 -13.35 -6.93 24.00
N LEU A 266 -12.80 -6.01 23.20
CA LEU A 266 -13.31 -4.63 23.11
C LEU A 266 -14.76 -4.60 22.60
N MET A 267 -15.14 -5.46 21.66
CA MET A 267 -16.53 -5.51 21.18
C MET A 267 -17.47 -6.03 22.26
N VAL A 268 -17.10 -7.08 23.00
CA VAL A 268 -17.87 -7.57 24.15
C VAL A 268 -18.04 -6.47 25.19
N TYR A 269 -16.97 -5.71 25.47
CA TYR A 269 -16.98 -4.58 26.38
C TYR A 269 -17.93 -3.44 25.95
N LEU A 270 -17.97 -3.12 24.65
CA LEU A 270 -18.89 -2.15 24.07
C LEU A 270 -20.35 -2.65 24.13
N LYS A 271 -20.61 -3.91 23.75
CA LYS A 271 -21.96 -4.50 23.80
C LYS A 271 -22.57 -4.45 25.19
N LYS A 272 -21.79 -4.75 26.23
CA LYS A 272 -22.22 -4.65 27.64
C LYS A 272 -22.64 -3.24 28.07
N ARG A 273 -22.28 -2.22 27.30
CA ARG A 273 -22.64 -0.81 27.52
C ARG A 273 -23.72 -0.32 26.55
N GLY A 274 -24.42 -1.24 25.87
CA GLY A 274 -25.48 -0.90 24.93
C GLY A 274 -24.99 -0.33 23.59
N ILE A 275 -23.69 -0.44 23.30
CA ILE A 275 -23.14 0.04 22.02
C ILE A 275 -23.25 -1.08 20.99
N GLU A 276 -23.91 -0.78 19.88
CA GLU A 276 -24.00 -1.68 18.73
C GLU A 276 -22.62 -1.88 18.10
N THR A 277 -22.18 -3.13 17.98
CA THR A 277 -20.87 -3.47 17.42
C THR A 277 -20.94 -4.22 16.10
N GLU A 278 -22.12 -4.30 15.49
CA GLU A 278 -22.30 -5.00 14.23
C GLU A 278 -21.49 -4.34 13.11
N ARG A 279 -21.00 -5.18 12.20
CA ARG A 279 -20.22 -4.79 11.04
C ARG A 279 -20.98 -5.20 9.80
N GLY A 280 -20.84 -4.44 8.73
CA GLY A 280 -21.44 -4.78 7.44
C GLY A 280 -21.84 -3.55 6.65
N PHE A 281 -22.38 -3.80 5.47
CA PHE A 281 -22.98 -2.76 4.64
C PHE A 281 -24.11 -2.04 5.41
N GLY A 282 -24.24 -0.72 5.23
CA GLY A 282 -25.23 0.09 5.94
C GLY A 282 -24.77 0.71 7.27
N ASN A 283 -23.69 0.21 7.89
CA ASN A 283 -23.23 0.68 9.22
C ASN A 283 -22.38 1.97 9.22
N GLY A 284 -22.30 2.64 8.06
CA GLY A 284 -21.50 3.83 7.83
C GLY A 284 -19.99 3.58 7.60
N PRO A 285 -19.26 4.60 7.15
CA PRO A 285 -17.84 4.48 6.82
C PRO A 285 -16.99 4.21 8.06
N SER A 286 -15.92 3.45 7.88
CA SER A 286 -14.88 3.23 8.90
C SER A 286 -15.40 2.70 10.25
N ARG A 287 -16.45 1.86 10.26
CA ARG A 287 -17.09 1.35 11.50
C ARG A 287 -16.09 0.70 12.45
N LYS A 288 -15.15 -0.11 11.97
CA LYS A 288 -14.08 -0.70 12.82
C LYS A 288 -13.29 0.38 13.56
N MET A 289 -12.92 1.46 12.86
CA MET A 289 -12.18 2.58 13.44
C MET A 289 -12.98 3.31 14.51
N ARG A 290 -14.25 3.60 14.23
CA ARG A 290 -15.17 4.24 15.19
C ARG A 290 -15.36 3.41 16.45
N LEU A 291 -15.52 2.09 16.31
CA LEU A 291 -15.67 1.18 17.44
C LEU A 291 -14.39 1.12 18.29
N ILE A 292 -13.21 1.05 17.66
CA ILE A 292 -11.94 1.10 18.39
C ILE A 292 -11.80 2.42 19.15
N ASP A 293 -12.08 3.54 18.49
CA ASP A 293 -11.99 4.86 19.12
C ASP A 293 -12.92 4.99 20.34
N GLN A 294 -14.18 4.58 20.19
CA GLN A 294 -15.15 4.57 21.28
C GLN A 294 -14.69 3.66 22.44
N ALA A 295 -14.18 2.47 22.14
CA ALA A 295 -13.70 1.56 23.18
C ALA A 295 -12.52 2.15 23.94
N LEU A 296 -11.56 2.78 23.24
CA LEU A 296 -10.40 3.40 23.85
C LEU A 296 -10.77 4.62 24.70
N GLN A 297 -11.71 5.45 24.26
CA GLN A 297 -12.24 6.57 25.04
C GLN A 297 -12.89 6.08 26.34
N LEU A 298 -13.72 5.03 26.28
CA LEU A 298 -14.37 4.45 27.47
C LEU A 298 -13.38 3.79 28.45
N LEU A 299 -12.20 3.36 27.97
CA LEU A 299 -11.09 2.89 28.80
C LEU A 299 -10.23 4.04 29.36
N GLY A 300 -10.52 5.29 29.00
CA GLY A 300 -9.83 6.49 29.46
C GLY A 300 -8.56 6.82 28.68
N PHE A 301 -8.47 6.43 27.41
CA PHE A 301 -7.41 6.89 26.50
C PHE A 301 -7.90 8.08 25.67
N ALA A 302 -7.00 9.03 25.43
CA ALA A 302 -7.34 10.29 24.75
C ALA A 302 -7.32 10.20 23.22
N ASN A 303 -6.73 9.15 22.64
CA ASN A 303 -6.71 8.92 21.20
C ASN A 303 -6.89 7.44 20.83
N GLY A 304 -7.84 7.15 19.94
CA GLY A 304 -7.95 5.87 19.24
C GLY A 304 -7.74 5.92 17.73
N ILE A 305 -7.74 7.13 17.15
CA ILE A 305 -7.68 7.39 15.70
C ILE A 305 -6.39 8.09 15.27
N ILE A 306 -5.66 8.75 16.16
CA ILE A 306 -4.45 9.49 15.76
C ILE A 306 -3.24 8.68 16.23
N HIS A 307 -2.65 7.94 15.31
CA HIS A 307 -1.45 7.13 15.55
C HIS A 307 -0.15 7.89 15.27
N GLY A 308 -0.23 9.08 14.65
CA GLY A 308 0.92 9.99 14.50
C GLY A 308 1.98 9.58 13.46
N ILE A 309 1.77 8.50 12.69
CA ILE A 309 2.68 8.13 11.60
C ILE A 309 2.33 8.95 10.36
N GLU A 310 3.06 10.04 10.16
CA GLU A 310 2.94 10.86 8.96
C GLU A 310 3.58 10.17 7.75
N ARG A 311 2.89 10.24 6.60
CA ARG A 311 3.35 9.67 5.34
C ARG A 311 3.45 10.74 4.28
N ALA A 312 4.57 10.78 3.57
CA ALA A 312 4.75 11.67 2.42
C ALA A 312 3.75 11.30 1.34
N VAL A 313 3.06 12.29 0.77
CA VAL A 313 2.05 12.11 -0.26
C VAL A 313 2.63 12.50 -1.61
N TYR A 314 2.41 11.62 -2.60
CA TYR A 314 2.88 11.83 -3.96
C TYR A 314 1.71 11.78 -4.94
N LEU A 315 1.75 12.67 -5.93
CA LEU A 315 0.80 12.80 -7.02
C LEU A 315 1.49 12.46 -8.35
N PHE A 316 0.86 11.62 -9.14
CA PHE A 316 1.28 11.22 -10.48
C PHE A 316 0.27 11.74 -11.48
N PRO A 317 0.46 12.95 -12.04
CA PRO A 317 -0.44 13.49 -13.04
C PRO A 317 -0.33 12.69 -14.36
N MET A 318 -1.49 12.33 -14.92
CA MET A 318 -1.60 11.67 -16.23
C MET A 318 -1.81 12.66 -17.37
N VAL A 319 -2.06 13.93 -17.01
CA VAL A 319 -2.32 15.06 -17.91
C VAL A 319 -1.40 16.22 -17.53
N LYS A 320 -1.06 17.11 -18.47
CA LYS A 320 -0.17 18.25 -18.24
C LYS A 320 -0.86 19.37 -17.46
N ASN A 321 -2.14 19.62 -17.75
CA ASN A 321 -2.95 20.71 -17.22
C ASN A 321 -3.91 20.27 -16.09
N LEU A 322 -3.47 19.36 -15.20
CA LEU A 322 -4.35 18.71 -14.21
C LEU A 322 -5.13 19.70 -13.33
N LYS A 323 -4.47 20.77 -12.86
CA LYS A 323 -5.13 21.80 -12.03
C LYS A 323 -6.24 22.51 -12.81
N ASP A 324 -5.97 22.91 -14.05
CA ASP A 324 -6.96 23.56 -14.92
C ASP A 324 -8.15 22.64 -15.24
N VAL A 325 -7.91 21.35 -15.44
CA VAL A 325 -8.99 20.37 -15.64
C VAL A 325 -9.93 20.37 -14.43
N ILE A 326 -9.38 20.36 -13.21
CA ILE A 326 -10.17 20.29 -11.98
C ILE A 326 -10.84 21.63 -11.64
N GLN A 327 -10.11 22.73 -11.75
CA GLN A 327 -10.54 24.05 -11.26
C GLN A 327 -11.37 24.81 -12.29
N LEU A 328 -11.03 24.67 -13.57
CA LEU A 328 -11.61 25.44 -14.67
C LEU A 328 -12.38 24.55 -15.67
N ASN A 329 -12.48 23.24 -15.40
CA ASN A 329 -13.15 22.28 -16.28
C ASN A 329 -12.58 22.26 -17.72
N LYS A 330 -11.28 22.58 -17.89
CA LYS A 330 -10.63 22.53 -19.20
C LYS A 330 -10.51 21.08 -19.71
N LYS A 331 -10.42 20.92 -21.04
CA LYS A 331 -10.14 19.62 -21.65
C LYS A 331 -8.77 19.09 -21.20
N PRO A 332 -8.62 17.79 -20.87
CA PRO A 332 -7.34 17.24 -20.43
C PRO A 332 -6.32 17.14 -21.57
N VAL A 333 -5.10 17.62 -21.32
CA VAL A 333 -3.94 17.49 -22.21
C VAL A 333 -3.13 16.28 -21.75
N TRP A 334 -3.34 15.13 -22.40
CA TRP A 334 -2.77 13.85 -21.97
C TRP A 334 -1.25 13.79 -22.13
N ARG A 335 -0.61 13.08 -21.19
CA ARG A 335 0.80 12.68 -21.33
C ARG A 335 0.87 11.33 -22.03
N HIS A 336 1.70 11.25 -23.05
CA HIS A 336 2.00 10.03 -23.79
C HIS A 336 3.25 9.40 -23.21
N ARG A 337 3.13 8.14 -22.80
CA ARG A 337 4.11 7.43 -21.95
C ARG A 337 4.14 5.97 -22.37
N ASN A 338 5.01 5.66 -23.33
CA ASN A 338 5.20 4.30 -23.83
C ASN A 338 6.03 3.47 -22.84
N ALA A 339 5.60 2.25 -22.54
CA ALA A 339 6.27 1.38 -21.58
C ALA A 339 7.71 1.00 -22.00
N SER A 340 7.93 0.78 -23.30
CA SER A 340 9.24 0.44 -23.86
C SER A 340 10.21 1.62 -23.75
N GLU A 341 9.77 2.83 -24.09
CA GLU A 341 10.58 4.04 -23.95
C GLU A 341 10.91 4.34 -22.48
N MET A 342 9.93 4.16 -21.58
CA MET A 342 10.13 4.29 -20.13
C MET A 342 11.13 3.27 -19.58
N THR A 343 11.06 2.05 -20.10
CA THR A 343 12.00 0.97 -19.74
C THR A 343 13.41 1.33 -20.19
N GLN A 344 13.58 1.73 -21.46
CA GLN A 344 14.89 2.10 -21.98
C GLN A 344 15.48 3.28 -21.21
N PHE A 345 14.68 4.33 -20.99
CA PHE A 345 15.09 5.47 -20.17
C PHE A 345 15.52 5.05 -18.75
N TRP A 346 14.78 4.13 -18.12
CA TRP A 346 15.14 3.62 -16.79
C TRP A 346 16.45 2.83 -16.80
N LYS A 347 16.68 1.99 -17.82
CA LYS A 347 17.92 1.23 -17.99
C LYS A 347 19.12 2.17 -18.07
N ASP A 348 19.08 3.12 -19.01
CA ASP A 348 20.19 4.03 -19.30
C ASP A 348 20.45 4.99 -18.13
N ARG A 349 19.37 5.52 -17.53
CA ARG A 349 19.49 6.55 -16.49
C ARG A 349 19.86 5.98 -15.12
N TRP A 350 19.42 4.76 -14.81
CA TRP A 350 19.53 4.22 -13.45
C TRP A 350 20.03 2.78 -13.41
N ALA A 351 19.42 1.84 -14.12
CA ALA A 351 19.65 0.42 -13.86
C ALA A 351 21.07 -0.01 -14.18
N ILE A 352 21.54 0.24 -15.41
CA ILE A 352 22.85 -0.19 -15.90
C ILE A 352 23.96 0.50 -15.10
N LEU A 353 23.92 1.83 -15.03
CA LEU A 353 24.91 2.63 -14.29
C LEU A 353 24.98 2.26 -12.80
N HIS A 354 23.85 1.86 -12.19
CA HIS A 354 23.86 1.42 -10.79
C HIS A 354 24.44 0.02 -10.66
N ALA A 355 24.01 -0.91 -11.51
CA ALA A 355 24.49 -2.28 -11.53
C ALA A 355 26.00 -2.35 -11.82
N ASP A 356 26.57 -1.43 -12.60
CA ASP A 356 28.02 -1.38 -12.84
C ASP A 356 28.81 -0.90 -11.63
N LYS A 357 28.23 0.00 -10.83
CA LYS A 357 28.89 0.58 -9.64
C LYS A 357 28.67 -0.25 -8.37
N ASP A 358 27.54 -0.93 -8.28
CA ASP A 358 27.07 -1.61 -7.09
C ASP A 358 26.47 -2.96 -7.50
N LYS A 359 27.25 -4.02 -7.24
CA LYS A 359 26.90 -5.41 -7.56
C LYS A 359 26.15 -6.11 -6.43
N THR A 360 25.66 -5.39 -5.40
CA THR A 360 24.92 -6.00 -4.27
C THR A 360 23.71 -6.82 -4.73
N TYR A 361 23.11 -6.48 -5.88
CA TYR A 361 22.02 -7.28 -6.44
C TYR A 361 22.44 -8.73 -6.74
N CYS A 362 23.73 -8.99 -7.03
CA CYS A 362 24.29 -10.32 -7.29
C CYS A 362 24.26 -11.23 -6.05
N ASP A 363 24.19 -10.66 -4.84
CA ASP A 363 24.16 -11.40 -3.57
C ASP A 363 22.79 -12.05 -3.31
N PHE A 364 21.76 -11.66 -4.07
CA PHE A 364 20.45 -12.27 -3.95
C PHE A 364 20.47 -13.71 -4.45
N SER A 365 20.11 -14.65 -3.56
CA SER A 365 19.83 -16.04 -3.91
C SER A 365 18.37 -16.37 -3.64
N GLY A 366 17.68 -16.92 -4.64
CA GLY A 366 16.30 -17.36 -4.52
C GLY A 366 16.11 -18.43 -3.43
N ASP A 367 17.04 -19.39 -3.35
CA ASP A 367 17.00 -20.46 -2.37
C ASP A 367 17.18 -19.94 -0.94
N GLU A 368 18.15 -19.05 -0.71
CA GLU A 368 18.33 -18.43 0.61
C GLU A 368 17.14 -17.55 0.99
N PHE A 369 16.54 -16.84 0.04
CA PHE A 369 15.32 -16.07 0.26
C PHE A 369 14.14 -16.97 0.70
N ILE A 370 13.97 -18.14 0.08
CA ILE A 370 12.95 -19.11 0.48
C ILE A 370 13.25 -19.72 1.86
N LYS A 371 14.50 -20.07 2.14
CA LYS A 371 14.93 -20.55 3.47
C LYS A 371 14.62 -19.51 4.55
N GLN A 372 14.94 -18.24 4.29
CA GLN A 372 14.65 -17.15 5.21
C GLN A 372 13.15 -16.93 5.39
N THR A 373 12.37 -16.99 4.30
CA THR A 373 10.90 -16.89 4.35
C THR A 373 10.31 -17.96 5.28
N ARG A 374 10.78 -19.21 5.20
CA ARG A 374 10.32 -20.29 6.11
C ARG A 374 10.68 -20.01 7.58
N LYS A 375 11.88 -19.46 7.85
CA LYS A 375 12.30 -19.06 9.20
C LYS A 375 11.42 -17.91 9.73
N ASP A 376 11.15 -16.91 8.90
CA ASP A 376 10.32 -15.76 9.25
C ASP A 376 8.88 -16.18 9.59
N LEU A 377 8.29 -17.13 8.85
CA LEU A 377 6.97 -17.66 9.16
C LEU A 377 6.90 -18.33 10.55
N LYS A 378 7.92 -19.10 10.92
CA LYS A 378 8.04 -19.68 12.27
C LYS A 378 8.16 -18.58 13.33
N LYS A 379 8.99 -17.56 13.09
CA LYS A 379 9.13 -16.39 13.97
C LYS A 379 7.80 -15.66 14.15
N TYR A 380 7.07 -15.40 13.07
CA TYR A 380 5.78 -14.70 13.11
C TYR A 380 4.74 -15.48 13.89
N LYS A 381 4.68 -16.81 13.73
CA LYS A 381 3.77 -17.66 14.51
C LYS A 381 4.06 -17.57 16.01
N GLN A 382 5.34 -17.55 16.41
CA GLN A 382 5.72 -17.37 17.81
C GLN A 382 5.37 -15.96 18.31
N LEU A 383 5.59 -14.93 17.47
CA LEU A 383 5.25 -13.55 17.81
C LEU A 383 3.75 -13.41 18.10
N CYS A 384 2.90 -14.02 17.27
CA CYS A 384 1.44 -14.03 17.43
C CYS A 384 0.98 -14.80 18.67
N LYS A 385 1.60 -15.94 19.02
CA LYS A 385 1.27 -16.70 20.25
C LYS A 385 1.57 -15.93 21.54
N ASN A 386 2.60 -15.09 21.52
CA ASN A 386 2.99 -14.27 22.67
C ASN A 386 2.21 -12.95 22.78
N THR A 387 1.26 -12.73 21.87
CA THR A 387 0.40 -11.54 21.78
C THR A 387 -0.95 -11.91 22.31
#